data_AF-A0A8T6E8G0-F1
#
_entry.id   AF-A0A8T6E8G0-F1
#
_cell.length_a   1.000
_cell.length_b   1.000
_cell.length_c   1.000
_cell.angle_alpha   90.00
_cell.angle_beta   90.00
_cell.angle_gamma   90.00
#
_symmetry.space_group_name_H-M   'P 1'
#
loop_
_entity.id
_entity.type
_entity.pdbx_description
1 polymer ?
#
loop_
_entity_poly.entity_id
_entity_poly.type
_entity_poly.pdbx_seq_one_letter_code
_entity_poly.pdbx_strand_id
1 'polypeptide(L)'
;HRYRQQRKKVARLHEKVAHARQDYLHKLSTKLVRDRLTQVATARWGTTSARAKHRQTWVQAQFATMKKGRWQQVVKKLQRWSDCAVAQDCIRYFVNQQDRMNYPYYRRRGWCCSSAVIESACKQIRGGRIKGSGRRWNVAGANAMITLRCAFANGEENVLYEKRRQDNILKLKQLMKVPRKDPALPLAA
;
A
#
# COMPACT_ATOMS: atom_id res chain seq x y z
N HIS A 1 -28.09 -5.36 -17.39
CA HIS A 1 -26.73 -5.17 -17.97
C HIS A 1 -25.72 -4.47 -17.02
N ARG A 2 -26.05 -3.35 -16.35
CA ARG A 2 -25.17 -2.61 -15.41
C ARG A 2 -24.74 -3.36 -14.15
N TYR A 3 -25.63 -4.17 -13.57
CA TYR A 3 -25.35 -4.95 -12.37
C TYR A 3 -24.21 -5.98 -12.54
N ARG A 4 -24.18 -6.70 -13.69
CA ARG A 4 -23.08 -7.62 -14.03
C ARG A 4 -21.74 -6.88 -14.21
N GLN A 5 -21.76 -5.67 -14.77
CA GLN A 5 -20.57 -4.82 -14.93
C GLN A 5 -20.05 -4.31 -13.56
N GLN A 6 -20.95 -3.93 -12.66
CA GLN A 6 -20.61 -3.53 -11.29
C GLN A 6 -20.06 -4.69 -10.46
N ARG A 7 -20.68 -5.88 -10.52
CA ARG A 7 -20.14 -7.10 -9.86
C ARG A 7 -18.75 -7.46 -10.35
N LYS A 8 -18.47 -7.36 -11.66
CA LYS A 8 -17.12 -7.58 -12.20
C LYS A 8 -16.11 -6.53 -11.72
N LYS A 9 -16.53 -5.27 -11.55
CA LYS A 9 -15.67 -4.22 -10.96
C LYS A 9 -15.37 -4.47 -9.49
N VAL A 10 -16.37 -4.86 -8.71
CA VAL A 10 -16.25 -5.19 -7.28
C VAL A 10 -15.37 -6.43 -7.08
N ALA A 11 -15.59 -7.51 -7.83
CA ALA A 11 -14.73 -8.70 -7.80
C ALA A 11 -13.27 -8.39 -8.13
N ARG A 12 -13.02 -7.52 -9.13
CA ARG A 12 -11.66 -7.06 -9.48
C ARG A 12 -11.02 -6.15 -8.42
N LEU A 13 -11.82 -5.44 -7.61
CA LEU A 13 -11.32 -4.68 -6.47
C LEU A 13 -11.00 -5.63 -5.30
N HIS A 14 -11.83 -6.65 -5.07
CA HIS A 14 -11.65 -7.64 -3.99
C HIS A 14 -10.44 -8.55 -4.24
N GLU A 15 -10.23 -9.00 -5.48
CA GLU A 15 -9.02 -9.72 -5.89
C GLU A 15 -7.75 -8.89 -5.58
N LYS A 16 -7.80 -7.57 -5.79
CA LYS A 16 -6.68 -6.65 -5.50
C LYS A 16 -6.45 -6.40 -4.01
N VAL A 17 -7.49 -6.50 -3.17
CA VAL A 17 -7.38 -6.36 -1.71
C VAL A 17 -6.79 -7.62 -1.09
N ALA A 18 -7.17 -8.82 -1.55
CA ALA A 18 -6.56 -10.07 -1.08
C ALA A 18 -5.04 -10.14 -1.36
N HIS A 19 -4.60 -9.54 -2.46
CA HIS A 19 -3.18 -9.44 -2.80
C HIS A 19 -2.46 -8.25 -2.15
N ALA A 20 -3.09 -7.48 -1.26
CA ALA A 20 -2.59 -6.20 -0.75
C ALA A 20 -1.15 -6.24 -0.21
N ARG A 21 -0.73 -7.33 0.46
CA ARG A 21 0.66 -7.49 0.94
C ARG A 21 1.67 -7.60 -0.21
N GLN A 22 1.36 -8.41 -1.22
CA GLN A 22 2.20 -8.57 -2.42
C GLN A 22 2.17 -7.30 -3.28
N ASP A 23 1.00 -6.68 -3.40
CA ASP A 23 0.78 -5.40 -4.07
C ASP A 23 1.58 -4.26 -3.42
N TYR A 24 1.69 -4.25 -2.10
CA TYR A 24 2.45 -3.25 -1.34
C TYR A 24 3.96 -3.42 -1.55
N LEU A 25 4.48 -4.64 -1.42
CA LEU A 25 5.89 -4.93 -1.68
C LEU A 25 6.28 -4.58 -3.13
N HIS A 26 5.40 -4.85 -4.08
CA HIS A 26 5.59 -4.49 -5.47
C HIS A 26 5.62 -2.97 -5.70
N LYS A 27 4.73 -2.20 -5.04
CA LYS A 27 4.72 -0.73 -5.12
C LYS A 27 5.96 -0.11 -4.49
N LEU A 28 6.41 -0.64 -3.36
CA LEU A 28 7.69 -0.25 -2.76
C LEU A 28 8.84 -0.50 -3.72
N SER A 29 8.90 -1.67 -4.35
CA SER A 29 9.89 -2.00 -5.38
C SER A 29 9.84 -1.00 -6.54
N THR A 30 8.66 -0.75 -7.09
CA THR A 30 8.39 0.21 -8.19
C THR A 30 8.88 1.63 -7.88
N LYS A 31 8.57 2.14 -6.68
CA LYS A 31 8.99 3.48 -6.23
C LYS A 31 10.50 3.52 -6.03
N LEU A 32 11.06 2.59 -5.27
CA LEU A 32 12.49 2.51 -4.97
C LEU A 32 13.35 2.36 -6.23
N VAL A 33 12.85 1.64 -7.23
CA VAL A 33 13.50 1.52 -8.54
C VAL A 33 13.55 2.86 -9.25
N ARG A 34 12.43 3.59 -9.31
CA ARG A 34 12.38 4.90 -9.95
C ARG A 34 13.27 5.91 -9.23
N ASP A 35 13.25 5.91 -7.90
CA ASP A 35 14.04 6.83 -7.08
C ASP A 35 15.54 6.59 -7.30
N ARG A 36 15.99 5.32 -7.31
CA ARG A 36 17.38 4.97 -7.62
C ARG A 36 17.80 5.35 -9.05
N LEU A 37 16.96 5.11 -10.05
CA LEU A 37 17.22 5.58 -11.42
C LEU A 37 17.35 7.11 -11.48
N THR A 38 16.56 7.82 -10.68
CA THR A 38 16.60 9.29 -10.59
C THR A 38 17.89 9.77 -9.92
N GLN A 39 18.35 9.07 -8.88
CA GLN A 39 19.65 9.34 -8.24
C GLN A 39 20.80 9.16 -9.22
N VAL A 40 20.83 8.05 -9.97
CA VAL A 40 21.86 7.82 -11.01
C VAL A 40 21.81 8.91 -12.09
N ALA A 41 20.62 9.26 -12.58
CA ALA A 41 20.48 10.31 -13.58
C ALA A 41 20.94 11.68 -13.06
N THR A 42 20.67 11.97 -11.79
CA THR A 42 21.10 13.21 -11.14
C THR A 42 22.61 13.24 -10.95
N ALA A 43 23.21 12.13 -10.52
CA ALA A 43 24.66 12.00 -10.37
C ALA A 43 25.38 12.20 -11.72
N ARG A 44 24.79 11.71 -12.82
CA ARG A 44 25.44 11.76 -14.15
C ARG A 44 25.32 13.11 -14.85
N TRP A 45 24.16 13.77 -14.75
CA TRP A 45 23.81 14.98 -15.52
C TRP A 45 23.63 16.23 -14.66
N GLY A 46 23.87 16.14 -13.34
CA GLY A 46 23.66 17.20 -12.38
C GLY A 46 22.18 17.54 -12.16
N THR A 47 21.91 18.54 -11.33
CA THR A 47 20.55 18.97 -10.92
C THR A 47 19.96 20.07 -11.79
N THR A 48 20.73 20.65 -12.73
CA THR A 48 20.32 21.81 -13.54
C THR A 48 18.99 21.62 -14.24
N SER A 49 18.16 22.68 -14.25
CA SER A 49 16.81 22.69 -14.85
C SER A 49 16.82 22.41 -16.35
N ALA A 50 17.83 22.88 -17.08
CA ALA A 50 17.98 22.62 -18.52
C ALA A 50 18.09 21.12 -18.86
N ARG A 51 18.65 20.31 -17.95
CA ARG A 51 18.79 18.84 -18.12
C ARG A 51 17.68 18.04 -17.45
N ALA A 52 16.73 18.68 -16.77
CA ALA A 52 15.66 18.01 -16.05
C ALA A 52 14.79 17.12 -16.97
N LYS A 53 14.44 17.64 -18.15
CA LYS A 53 13.69 16.87 -19.16
C LYS A 53 14.48 15.66 -19.66
N HIS A 54 15.79 15.80 -19.88
CA HIS A 54 16.64 14.70 -20.30
C HIS A 54 16.73 13.59 -19.25
N ARG A 55 16.97 13.96 -17.96
CA ARG A 55 16.97 13.02 -16.85
C ARG A 55 15.65 12.26 -16.75
N GLN A 56 14.53 12.98 -16.80
CA GLN A 56 13.20 12.38 -16.71
C GLN A 56 12.92 11.43 -17.87
N THR A 57 13.24 11.82 -19.11
CA THR A 57 13.07 10.95 -20.29
C THR A 57 13.91 9.69 -20.17
N TRP A 58 15.16 9.80 -19.73
CA TRP A 58 16.03 8.65 -19.53
C TRP A 58 15.51 7.71 -18.43
N VAL A 59 15.09 8.25 -17.28
CA VAL A 59 14.49 7.47 -16.17
C VAL A 59 13.24 6.75 -16.65
N GLN A 60 12.34 7.42 -17.37
CA GLN A 60 11.14 6.80 -17.92
C GLN A 60 11.46 5.69 -18.91
N ALA A 61 12.47 5.89 -19.77
CA ALA A 61 12.90 4.87 -20.72
C ALA A 61 13.47 3.63 -20.02
N GLN A 62 14.37 3.78 -19.05
CA GLN A 62 14.90 2.63 -18.31
C GLN A 62 13.81 1.93 -17.49
N PHE A 63 12.92 2.71 -16.88
CA PHE A 63 11.81 2.17 -16.11
C PHE A 63 10.81 1.41 -17.00
N ALA A 64 10.56 1.88 -18.22
CA ALA A 64 9.76 1.17 -19.21
C ALA A 64 10.41 -0.17 -19.61
N THR A 65 11.73 -0.21 -19.79
CA THR A 65 12.47 -1.45 -20.03
C THR A 65 12.36 -2.42 -18.86
N MET A 66 12.45 -1.94 -17.62
CA MET A 66 12.23 -2.76 -16.42
C MET A 66 10.82 -3.34 -16.36
N LYS A 67 9.78 -2.54 -16.65
CA LYS A 67 8.38 -3.03 -16.70
C LYS A 67 8.14 -4.14 -17.72
N LYS A 68 9.02 -4.29 -18.73
CA LYS A 68 9.00 -5.39 -19.71
C LYS A 68 9.73 -6.65 -19.20
N GLY A 69 10.24 -6.66 -17.97
CA GLY A 69 11.03 -7.74 -17.39
C GLY A 69 12.50 -7.74 -17.81
N ARG A 70 12.95 -6.74 -18.59
CA ARG A 70 14.31 -6.67 -19.15
C ARG A 70 15.27 -5.92 -18.23
N TRP A 71 15.22 -6.19 -16.93
CA TRP A 71 16.01 -5.47 -15.92
C TRP A 71 17.53 -5.66 -16.11
N GLN A 72 17.95 -6.84 -16.59
CA GLN A 72 19.35 -7.14 -16.94
C GLN A 72 19.91 -6.17 -17.98
N GLN A 73 19.10 -5.73 -18.95
CA GLN A 73 19.53 -4.74 -19.95
C GLN A 73 19.79 -3.37 -19.32
N VAL A 74 19.04 -3.01 -18.29
CA VAL A 74 19.25 -1.77 -17.53
C VAL A 74 20.52 -1.88 -16.69
N VAL A 75 20.74 -3.03 -16.04
CA VAL A 75 22.00 -3.30 -15.32
C VAL A 75 23.22 -3.22 -16.25
N LYS A 76 23.17 -3.83 -17.44
CA LYS A 76 24.26 -3.74 -18.42
C LYS A 76 24.54 -2.30 -18.88
N LYS A 77 23.51 -1.46 -18.97
CA LYS A 77 23.69 -0.03 -19.26
C LYS A 77 24.31 0.72 -18.07
N LEU A 78 23.89 0.41 -16.85
CA LEU A 78 24.42 1.00 -15.62
C LEU A 78 25.86 0.58 -15.34
N GLN A 79 26.27 -0.62 -15.76
CA GLN A 79 27.66 -1.08 -15.67
C GLN A 79 28.63 -0.19 -16.46
N ARG A 80 28.16 0.50 -17.51
CA ARG A 80 28.98 1.50 -18.22
C ARG A 80 29.30 2.72 -17.37
N TRP A 81 28.61 2.89 -16.25
CA TRP A 81 28.79 3.97 -15.27
C TRP A 81 29.22 3.42 -13.91
N SER A 82 29.92 2.28 -13.89
CA SER A 82 30.41 1.66 -12.67
C SER A 82 31.47 2.47 -11.92
N ASP A 83 31.97 3.55 -12.54
CA ASP A 83 32.82 4.57 -11.92
C ASP A 83 32.09 5.37 -10.84
N CYS A 84 30.76 5.43 -10.89
CA CYS A 84 29.94 6.12 -9.91
C CYS A 84 29.42 5.16 -8.82
N ALA A 85 29.72 5.45 -7.55
CA ALA A 85 29.21 4.69 -6.41
C ALA A 85 27.67 4.55 -6.41
N VAL A 86 26.95 5.61 -6.81
CA VAL A 86 25.48 5.62 -6.91
C VAL A 86 24.99 4.59 -7.95
N ALA A 87 25.72 4.43 -9.06
CA ALA A 87 25.37 3.44 -10.07
C ALA A 87 25.66 2.01 -9.59
N GLN A 88 26.77 1.79 -8.87
CA GLN A 88 27.09 0.50 -8.26
C GLN A 88 26.03 0.08 -7.22
N ASP A 89 25.59 0.99 -6.36
CA ASP A 89 24.53 0.72 -5.38
C ASP A 89 23.18 0.43 -6.05
N CYS A 90 22.89 1.13 -7.13
CA CYS A 90 21.71 0.88 -7.95
C CYS A 90 21.74 -0.52 -8.57
N ILE A 91 22.88 -0.93 -9.14
CA ILE A 91 23.10 -2.29 -9.67
C ILE A 91 22.92 -3.33 -8.57
N ARG A 92 23.59 -3.16 -7.43
CA ARG A 92 23.52 -4.07 -6.28
C ARG A 92 22.08 -4.28 -5.81
N TYR A 93 21.31 -3.20 -5.69
CA TYR A 93 19.91 -3.30 -5.35
C TYR A 93 19.09 -4.05 -6.40
N PHE A 94 19.34 -3.80 -7.68
CA PHE A 94 18.59 -4.48 -8.75
C PHE A 94 18.86 -5.98 -8.79
N VAL A 95 20.11 -6.39 -8.52
CA VAL A 95 20.44 -7.82 -8.41
C VAL A 95 19.75 -8.44 -7.19
N ASN A 96 19.88 -7.81 -6.01
CA ASN A 96 19.30 -8.34 -4.77
C ASN A 96 17.76 -8.40 -4.80
N GLN A 97 17.13 -7.48 -5.52
CA GLN A 97 15.67 -7.32 -5.54
C GLN A 97 15.01 -7.86 -6.82
N GLN A 98 15.73 -8.65 -7.62
CA GLN A 98 15.27 -9.19 -8.91
C GLN A 98 13.90 -9.89 -8.81
N ASP A 99 13.69 -10.67 -7.75
CA ASP A 99 12.43 -11.42 -7.54
C ASP A 99 11.23 -10.50 -7.36
N ARG A 100 11.44 -9.32 -6.74
CA ARG A 100 10.38 -8.33 -6.51
C ARG A 100 10.21 -7.35 -7.68
N MET A 101 11.02 -7.49 -8.72
CA MET A 101 10.97 -6.69 -9.95
C MET A 101 10.42 -7.48 -11.15
N ASN A 102 9.75 -8.62 -10.91
CA ASN A 102 9.08 -9.37 -11.96
C ASN A 102 7.75 -8.70 -12.41
N TYR A 103 7.85 -7.50 -12.97
CA TYR A 103 6.72 -6.72 -13.48
C TYR A 103 5.81 -7.49 -14.45
N PRO A 104 6.32 -8.32 -15.39
CA PRO A 104 5.47 -9.10 -16.28
C PRO A 104 4.59 -10.11 -15.54
N TYR A 105 5.13 -10.81 -14.54
CA TYR A 105 4.36 -11.75 -13.73
C TYR A 105 3.20 -11.05 -13.01
N TYR A 106 3.49 -9.91 -12.36
CA TYR A 106 2.46 -9.15 -11.64
C TYR A 106 1.38 -8.60 -12.57
N ARG A 107 1.77 -8.13 -13.76
CA ARG A 107 0.82 -7.65 -14.76
C ARG A 107 -0.12 -8.76 -15.23
N ARG A 108 0.41 -9.98 -15.48
CA ARG A 108 -0.41 -11.15 -15.86
C ARG A 108 -1.41 -11.54 -14.78
N ARG A 109 -1.03 -11.38 -13.50
CA ARG A 109 -1.90 -11.60 -12.33
C ARG A 109 -2.90 -10.46 -12.06
N GLY A 110 -2.93 -9.41 -12.88
CA GLY A 110 -3.84 -8.27 -12.69
C GLY A 110 -3.47 -7.36 -11.51
N TRP A 111 -2.28 -7.53 -10.93
CA TRP A 111 -1.82 -6.79 -9.76
C TRP A 111 -1.49 -5.34 -10.11
N CYS A 112 -1.82 -4.42 -9.21
CA CYS A 112 -1.71 -3.00 -9.48
C CYS A 112 -0.25 -2.53 -9.38
N CYS A 113 0.40 -2.34 -10.51
CA CYS A 113 1.79 -1.84 -10.62
C CYS A 113 1.94 -0.32 -10.39
N SER A 114 0.89 0.37 -9.97
CA SER A 114 0.87 1.83 -9.79
C SER A 114 0.43 2.22 -8.38
N SER A 115 1.09 3.24 -7.82
CA SER A 115 0.69 3.87 -6.55
C SER A 115 -0.62 4.63 -6.65
N ALA A 116 -1.04 5.08 -7.85
CA ALA A 116 -2.23 5.91 -8.05
C ALA A 116 -3.53 5.23 -7.59
N VAL A 117 -3.65 3.92 -7.79
CA VAL A 117 -4.84 3.15 -7.38
C VAL A 117 -4.96 3.08 -5.86
N ILE A 118 -3.84 2.89 -5.16
CA ILE A 118 -3.82 2.91 -3.70
C ILE A 118 -4.02 4.32 -3.17
N GLU A 119 -3.42 5.33 -3.78
CA GLU A 119 -3.63 6.71 -3.37
C GLU A 119 -5.10 7.12 -3.52
N SER A 120 -5.75 6.69 -4.61
CA SER A 120 -7.18 6.83 -4.83
C SER A 120 -7.99 6.07 -3.78
N ALA A 121 -7.65 4.80 -3.49
CA ALA A 121 -8.31 4.01 -2.45
C ALA A 121 -8.16 4.65 -1.05
N CYS A 122 -6.96 5.10 -0.70
CA CYS A 122 -6.69 5.82 0.55
C CYS A 122 -7.42 7.16 0.60
N LYS A 123 -7.56 7.88 -0.52
CA LYS A 123 -8.37 9.11 -0.59
C LYS A 123 -9.85 8.78 -0.38
N GLN A 124 -10.35 7.71 -0.98
CA GLN A 124 -11.74 7.27 -0.85
C GLN A 124 -12.07 6.79 0.57
N ILE A 125 -11.18 6.02 1.20
CA ILE A 125 -11.32 5.57 2.59
C ILE A 125 -11.29 6.78 3.55
N ARG A 126 -10.30 7.69 3.40
CA ARG A 126 -10.11 8.85 4.28
C ARG A 126 -11.11 9.99 4.08
N GLY A 127 -11.59 10.19 2.85
CA GLY A 127 -12.17 11.47 2.41
C GLY A 127 -13.50 11.87 3.03
N GLY A 128 -14.31 10.93 3.53
CA GLY A 128 -15.67 11.24 3.98
C GLY A 128 -15.84 11.44 5.48
N ARG A 129 -15.28 10.55 6.31
CA ARG A 129 -15.60 10.45 7.75
C ARG A 129 -14.42 10.62 8.71
N ILE A 130 -13.20 10.42 8.24
CA ILE A 130 -11.99 10.49 9.07
C ILE A 130 -11.43 11.92 9.08
N LYS A 131 -11.38 12.59 7.92
CA LYS A 131 -10.83 13.95 7.77
C LYS A 131 -11.96 14.98 7.69
N GLY A 132 -11.98 16.02 8.54
CA GLY A 132 -12.99 17.08 8.56
C GLY A 132 -12.87 17.97 9.80
N SER A 133 -13.33 19.22 9.72
CA SER A 133 -13.34 20.14 10.86
C SER A 133 -14.19 19.56 12.02
N GLY A 134 -13.74 19.76 13.25
CA GLY A 134 -14.41 19.25 14.44
C GLY A 134 -14.24 17.75 14.72
N ARG A 135 -13.54 16.99 13.87
CA ARG A 135 -13.32 15.55 14.08
C ARG A 135 -12.09 15.30 14.94
N ARG A 136 -12.31 14.95 16.20
CA ARG A 136 -11.26 14.48 17.12
C ARG A 136 -11.45 12.98 17.34
N TRP A 137 -10.42 12.20 17.01
CA TRP A 137 -10.41 10.76 17.22
C TRP A 137 -9.28 10.42 18.17
N ASN A 138 -9.54 9.53 19.12
CA ASN A 138 -8.47 8.75 19.72
C ASN A 138 -8.01 7.67 18.71
N VAL A 139 -6.81 7.12 18.90
CA VAL A 139 -6.21 6.14 17.97
C VAL A 139 -7.13 4.92 17.77
N ALA A 140 -7.75 4.44 18.84
CA ALA A 140 -8.69 3.32 18.78
C ALA A 140 -9.93 3.62 17.92
N GLY A 141 -10.51 4.81 18.06
CA GLY A 141 -11.68 5.25 17.30
C GLY A 141 -11.35 5.51 15.83
N ALA A 142 -10.18 6.08 15.54
CA ALA A 142 -9.69 6.25 14.17
C ALA A 142 -9.50 4.89 13.48
N ASN A 143 -8.87 3.94 14.16
CA ASN A 143 -8.66 2.59 13.64
C ASN A 143 -9.99 1.86 13.42
N ALA A 144 -10.92 1.93 14.37
CA ALA A 144 -12.25 1.33 14.21
C ALA A 144 -13.00 1.92 13.01
N MET A 145 -12.91 3.24 12.81
CA MET A 145 -13.53 3.92 11.67
C MET A 145 -12.88 3.54 10.33
N ILE A 146 -11.54 3.43 10.28
CA ILE A 146 -10.82 2.94 9.11
C ILE A 146 -11.27 1.51 8.78
N THR A 147 -11.28 0.62 9.76
CA THR A 147 -11.71 -0.77 9.58
C THR A 147 -13.13 -0.87 9.05
N LEU A 148 -14.06 -0.09 9.61
CA LEU A 148 -15.44 -0.03 9.12
C LEU A 148 -15.51 0.45 7.67
N ARG A 149 -14.78 1.51 7.33
CA ARG A 149 -14.75 2.06 5.96
C ARG A 149 -14.12 1.08 4.96
N CYS A 150 -13.11 0.33 5.37
CA CYS A 150 -12.55 -0.75 4.58
C CYS A 150 -13.58 -1.87 4.36
N ALA A 151 -14.27 -2.33 5.41
CA ALA A 151 -15.30 -3.35 5.28
C ALA A 151 -16.46 -2.93 4.35
N PHE A 152 -16.94 -1.69 4.47
CA PHE A 152 -17.96 -1.13 3.57
C PHE A 152 -17.46 -1.01 2.11
N ALA A 153 -16.19 -0.64 1.92
CA ALA A 153 -15.61 -0.60 0.58
C ALA A 153 -15.45 -2.01 -0.01
N ASN A 154 -15.34 -3.03 0.84
CA ASN A 154 -15.21 -4.45 0.50
C ASN A 154 -16.55 -5.20 0.43
N GLY A 155 -17.69 -4.59 0.79
CA GLY A 155 -18.96 -5.34 0.93
C GLY A 155 -18.91 -6.43 2.02
N GLU A 156 -18.00 -6.29 2.99
CA GLU A 156 -17.74 -7.24 4.08
C GLU A 156 -18.32 -6.73 5.41
N GLU A 157 -19.23 -5.77 5.38
CA GLU A 157 -19.82 -5.18 6.58
C GLU A 157 -20.42 -6.24 7.51
N ASN A 158 -21.07 -7.26 6.95
CA ASN A 158 -21.65 -8.37 7.72
C ASN A 158 -20.59 -9.20 8.45
N VAL A 159 -19.43 -9.44 7.82
CA VAL A 159 -18.32 -10.17 8.45
C VAL A 159 -17.74 -9.37 9.62
N LEU A 160 -17.58 -8.06 9.44
CA LEU A 160 -17.12 -7.17 10.50
C LEU A 160 -18.13 -7.09 11.65
N TYR A 161 -19.42 -6.99 11.36
CA TYR A 161 -20.49 -6.93 12.36
C TYR A 161 -20.57 -8.22 13.18
N GLU A 162 -20.51 -9.37 12.52
CA GLU A 162 -20.57 -10.66 13.21
C GLU A 162 -19.36 -10.87 14.11
N LYS A 163 -18.16 -10.53 13.64
CA LYS A 163 -16.95 -10.55 14.47
C LYS A 163 -17.08 -9.64 15.70
N ARG A 164 -17.57 -8.41 15.51
CA ARG A 164 -17.76 -7.45 16.62
C ARG A 164 -18.81 -7.93 17.63
N ARG A 165 -19.87 -8.61 17.14
CA ARG A 165 -20.90 -9.22 17.97
C ARG A 165 -20.32 -10.34 18.83
N GLN A 166 -19.50 -11.22 18.25
CA GLN A 166 -18.81 -12.29 18.98
C GLN A 166 -17.85 -11.74 20.04
N ASP A 167 -17.05 -10.72 19.70
CA ASP A 167 -16.14 -10.05 20.63
C ASP A 167 -16.92 -9.44 21.83
N ASN A 168 -18.06 -8.80 21.56
CA ASN A 168 -18.91 -8.23 22.61
C ASN A 168 -19.51 -9.31 23.52
N ILE A 169 -19.97 -10.44 22.94
CA ILE A 169 -20.49 -11.58 23.72
C ILE A 169 -19.40 -12.15 24.62
N LEU A 170 -18.17 -12.31 24.11
CA LEU A 170 -17.04 -12.81 24.88
C LEU A 170 -16.70 -11.86 26.03
N LYS A 171 -16.69 -10.55 25.77
CA LYS A 171 -16.44 -9.53 26.77
C LYS A 171 -17.51 -9.50 27.87
N LEU A 172 -18.78 -9.64 27.50
CA LEU A 172 -19.88 -9.77 28.46
C LEU A 172 -19.73 -11.04 29.32
N LYS A 173 -19.39 -12.18 28.70
CA LYS A 173 -19.13 -13.43 29.42
C LYS A 173 -17.97 -13.29 30.42
N GLN A 174 -16.92 -12.53 30.07
CA GLN A 174 -15.83 -12.24 31.00
C GLN A 174 -16.29 -11.35 32.16
N LEU A 175 -17.04 -10.27 31.88
CA LEU A 175 -17.54 -9.36 32.91
C LEU A 175 -18.51 -10.05 33.88
N MET A 176 -19.37 -10.94 33.39
CA MET A 176 -20.29 -11.72 34.23
C MET A 176 -19.58 -12.77 35.09
N LYS A 177 -18.33 -13.14 34.76
CA LYS A 177 -17.48 -14.04 35.57
C LYS A 177 -16.65 -13.29 36.62
N VAL A 178 -16.62 -11.96 36.58
CA VAL A 178 -15.98 -11.15 37.63
C VAL A 178 -17.01 -10.94 38.76
N PRO A 179 -16.70 -11.30 40.02
CA PRO A 179 -17.63 -11.04 41.12
C PRO A 179 -17.91 -9.54 41.20
N ARG A 180 -19.19 -9.16 41.33
CA ARG A 180 -19.55 -7.76 41.57
C ARG A 180 -18.83 -7.32 42.83
N LYS A 181 -18.00 -6.29 42.72
CA LYS A 181 -17.40 -5.64 43.89
C LYS A 181 -18.51 -4.82 44.52
N ASP A 182 -19.30 -5.45 45.39
CA ASP A 182 -20.33 -4.75 46.13
C ASP A 182 -19.63 -3.67 46.98
N PRO A 183 -20.02 -2.39 46.87
CA PRO A 183 -19.54 -1.39 47.82
C PRO A 183 -20.21 -1.76 49.14
N ALA A 184 -19.43 -2.30 50.08
CA ALA A 184 -19.91 -2.53 51.43
C ALA A 184 -20.47 -1.20 51.96
N LEU A 185 -21.79 -1.12 52.13
CA LEU A 185 -22.38 -0.04 52.91
C LEU A 185 -21.82 -0.14 54.33
N PRO A 186 -21.28 0.94 54.91
CA PRO A 186 -20.93 0.92 56.31
C PRO A 186 -22.23 0.79 57.11
N LEU A 187 -22.41 -0.34 57.78
CA LEU A 187 -23.38 -0.49 58.86
C LEU A 187 -22.99 0.52 59.94
N ALA A 188 -23.80 1.57 60.06
CA ALA A 188 -23.72 2.52 61.15
C ALA A 188 -23.90 1.76 62.48
N ALA A 189 -22.97 2.00 63.40
CA ALA A 189 -23.06 1.64 64.81
C ALA A 189 -23.13 2.94 65.61
#